data_AF-J9E7B7-F1
#
_entry.id   AF-J9E7B7-F1
#
_cell.length_a   1.000
_cell.length_b   1.000
_cell.length_c   1.000
_cell.angle_alpha   90.00
_cell.angle_beta   90.00
_cell.angle_gamma   90.00
#
_symmetry.space_group_name_H-M   'P 1'
#
loop_
_entity.id
_entity.type
_entity.pdbx_description
1 polymer ?
#
loop_
_entity_poly.entity_id
_entity_poly.type
_entity_poly.pdbx_seq_one_letter_code
_entity_poly.pdbx_strand_id
1 'polypeptide(L)'
;SLTRVKKKTKEKKIKLVDEIRKCVDTYEHLFLFKIENMRSSKFIEIRQKYKNNSRFFYGKNNVMAIALGKTSSTEYARGLNK
;
A
#
# COMPACT_ATOMS: atom_id res chain seq x y z
N SER A 1 -16.33 25.30 -13.73
CA SER A 1 -15.28 24.82 -12.80
C SER A 1 -14.15 24.22 -13.61
N LEU A 2 -13.00 24.89 -13.69
CA LEU A 2 -11.93 24.62 -14.67
C LEU A 2 -10.82 23.69 -14.11
N THR A 3 -11.20 22.60 -13.45
CA THR A 3 -10.21 21.59 -13.04
C THR A 3 -10.41 20.31 -13.84
N ARG A 4 -9.57 20.12 -14.87
CA ARG A 4 -9.48 18.85 -15.61
C ARG A 4 -8.80 17.81 -14.71
N VAL A 5 -9.57 17.17 -13.83
CA VAL A 5 -9.06 16.08 -13.00
C VAL A 5 -9.31 14.75 -13.72
N LYS A 6 -8.23 14.05 -14.10
CA LYS A 6 -8.35 12.69 -14.64
C LYS A 6 -8.93 11.77 -13.56
N LYS A 7 -10.00 11.03 -13.90
CA LYS A 7 -10.60 10.02 -13.02
C LYS A 7 -9.51 9.03 -12.58
N LYS A 8 -9.46 8.69 -11.29
CA LYS A 8 -8.54 7.66 -10.78
C LYS A 8 -9.06 6.29 -11.24
N THR A 9 -8.52 5.78 -12.35
CA THR A 9 -8.93 4.53 -13.01
C THR A 9 -8.52 3.27 -12.22
N LYS A 10 -9.18 2.15 -12.53
CA LYS A 10 -8.87 0.78 -12.06
C LYS A 10 -7.39 0.43 -12.18
N GLU A 11 -6.71 0.90 -13.21
CA GLU A 11 -5.26 0.67 -13.45
C GLU A 11 -4.38 1.10 -12.27
N LYS A 12 -4.69 2.22 -11.61
CA LYS A 12 -3.92 2.67 -10.43
C LYS A 12 -4.04 1.69 -9.27
N LYS A 13 -5.19 1.03 -9.13
CA LYS A 13 -5.39 0.01 -8.09
C LYS A 13 -4.60 -1.26 -8.41
N ILE A 14 -4.56 -1.66 -9.68
CA ILE A 14 -3.78 -2.81 -10.14
C ILE A 14 -2.29 -2.56 -9.93
N LYS A 15 -1.79 -1.38 -10.33
CA LYS A 15 -0.39 -0.98 -10.09
C LYS A 15 -0.02 -0.98 -8.61
N LEU A 16 -0.92 -0.52 -7.74
CA LEU A 16 -0.68 -0.52 -6.29
C LEU A 16 -0.59 -1.95 -5.73
N VAL A 17 -1.41 -2.89 -6.22
CA VAL A 17 -1.32 -4.30 -5.83
C VAL A 17 0.02 -4.91 -6.27
N ASP A 18 0.45 -4.63 -7.51
CA ASP A 18 1.72 -5.11 -8.05
C ASP A 18 2.93 -4.54 -7.28
N GLU A 19 2.92 -3.25 -6.95
CA GLU A 19 3.96 -2.62 -6.12
C GLU A 19 4.03 -3.24 -4.72
N ILE A 20 2.88 -3.54 -4.09
CA ILE A 20 2.85 -4.18 -2.77
C ILE A 20 3.48 -5.58 -2.85
N ARG A 21 3.11 -6.38 -3.83
CA ARG A 21 3.67 -7.73 -4.03
C ARG A 21 5.18 -7.70 -4.23
N LYS A 22 5.67 -6.79 -5.08
CA LYS A 22 7.11 -6.56 -5.24
C LYS A 22 7.81 -6.18 -3.95
N CYS A 23 7.16 -5.37 -3.10
CA CYS A 23 7.71 -5.00 -1.81
C CYS A 23 7.70 -6.17 -0.82
N VAL A 24 6.71 -7.06 -0.88
CA VAL A 24 6.73 -8.30 -0.08
C VAL A 24 7.92 -9.17 -0.45
N ASP A 25 8.29 -9.24 -1.73
CA ASP A 25 9.46 -10.00 -2.18
C ASP A 25 10.80 -9.31 -1.85
N THR A 26 10.83 -7.97 -1.84
CA THR A 26 12.06 -7.19 -1.64
C THR A 26 12.40 -6.98 -0.16
N TYR A 27 11.38 -6.83 0.69
CA TYR A 27 11.57 -6.47 2.09
C TYR A 27 11.24 -7.67 2.99
N GLU A 28 12.16 -7.97 3.92
CA GLU A 28 12.01 -9.10 4.85
C GLU A 28 10.89 -8.89 5.90
N HIS A 29 10.52 -7.64 6.16
CA HIS A 29 9.55 -7.29 7.19
C HIS A 29 8.43 -6.39 6.65
N LEU A 30 7.21 -6.70 7.08
CA LEU A 30 6.00 -5.94 6.75
C LEU A 30 5.30 -5.50 8.03
N PHE A 31 4.90 -4.22 8.08
CA PHE A 31 4.27 -3.61 9.24
C PHE A 31 2.90 -3.04 8.89
N LEU A 32 1.93 -3.27 9.78
CA LEU A 32 0.60 -2.68 9.69
C LEU A 32 0.49 -1.53 10.68
N PHE A 33 0.19 -0.33 10.17
CA PHE A 33 -0.02 0.86 11.00
C PHE A 33 -1.46 1.32 10.89
N LYS A 34 -2.13 1.50 12.02
CA LYS A 34 -3.39 2.22 12.11
C LYS A 34 -3.08 3.67 12.49
N ILE A 35 -3.45 4.62 11.64
CA ILE A 35 -3.23 6.04 11.91
C ILE A 35 -4.58 6.75 11.83
N GLU A 36 -4.90 7.51 12.87
CA GLU A 36 -6.12 8.32 12.92
C GLU A 36 -5.78 9.79 12.64
N ASN A 37 -6.64 10.46 11.88
CA ASN A 37 -6.53 11.88 11.53
C ASN A 37 -5.18 12.29 10.87
N MET A 38 -4.61 11.45 10.00
CA MET A 38 -3.36 11.76 9.33
C MET A 38 -3.56 12.82 8.22
N ARG A 39 -2.80 13.92 8.30
CA ARG A 39 -2.66 14.87 7.19
C ARG A 39 -1.62 14.41 6.17
N SER A 40 -1.88 14.71 4.89
CA SER A 40 -0.99 14.38 3.78
C SER A 40 0.43 14.93 3.94
N SER A 41 0.60 16.13 4.53
CA SER A 41 1.90 16.77 4.72
C SER A 41 2.83 15.94 5.61
N LYS A 42 2.37 15.54 6.80
CA LYS A 42 3.12 14.67 7.71
C LYS A 42 3.45 13.32 7.08
N PHE A 43 2.53 12.76 6.29
CA PHE A 43 2.78 11.49 5.62
C PHE A 43 3.84 11.58 4.52
N ILE A 44 3.90 12.72 3.80
CA ILE A 44 4.96 12.98 2.83
C ILE A 44 6.31 13.09 3.54
N GLU A 45 6.38 13.78 4.67
CA GLU A 45 7.61 13.91 5.47
C GLU A 45 8.12 12.55 5.95
N ILE A 46 7.24 11.70 6.49
CA ILE A 46 7.60 10.32 6.89
C ILE A 46 8.11 9.53 5.69
N ARG A 47 7.43 9.59 4.54
CA ARG A 47 7.88 8.92 3.32
C ARG A 47 9.26 9.39 2.86
N GLN A 48 9.56 10.69 3.00
CA GLN A 48 10.87 11.22 2.65
C GLN A 48 11.95 10.74 3.62
N LYS A 49 11.67 10.75 4.92
CA LYS A 49 12.60 10.30 5.96
C LYS A 49 13.04 8.85 5.77
N TYR A 50 12.11 7.99 5.33
CA TYR A 50 12.38 6.55 5.17
C TYR A 50 12.57 6.11 3.72
N LYS A 51 12.71 7.06 2.77
CA LYS A 51 12.71 6.77 1.32
C LYS A 51 13.76 5.75 0.89
N ASN A 52 14.90 5.70 1.59
CA ASN A 52 16.04 4.88 1.24
C ASN A 52 15.91 3.43 1.74
N ASN A 53 15.22 3.23 2.87
CA ASN A 53 15.20 1.94 3.57
C ASN A 53 13.81 1.31 3.66
N SER A 54 12.73 2.05 3.37
CA SER A 54 11.37 1.54 3.55
C SER A 54 10.36 2.16 2.60
N ARG A 55 9.27 1.43 2.34
CA ARG A 55 8.18 1.87 1.48
C ARG A 55 6.87 1.92 2.25
N PHE A 56 6.22 3.09 2.24
CA PHE A 56 4.93 3.29 2.92
C PHE A 56 3.77 3.29 1.93
N PHE A 57 2.85 2.36 2.10
CA PHE A 57 1.58 2.32 1.38
C PHE A 57 0.44 2.79 2.27
N TYR A 58 -0.45 3.60 1.71
CA TYR A 58 -1.71 3.97 2.35
C TYR A 58 -2.78 4.03 1.27
N GLY A 59 -3.86 3.30 1.45
CA GLY A 59 -4.88 3.10 0.44
C GLY A 59 -6.14 2.47 1.02
N LYS A 60 -7.02 1.97 0.15
CA LYS A 60 -8.24 1.29 0.59
C LYS A 60 -7.88 -0.07 1.18
N ASN A 61 -8.26 -0.31 2.44
CA ASN A 61 -7.93 -1.55 3.17
C ASN A 61 -8.25 -2.82 2.36
N ASN A 62 -9.40 -2.88 1.69
CA ASN A 62 -9.75 -4.02 0.86
C ASN A 62 -8.75 -4.30 -0.28
N VAL A 63 -8.16 -3.27 -0.89
CA VAL A 63 -7.18 -3.44 -1.98
C VAL A 63 -5.86 -3.96 -1.41
N MET A 64 -5.44 -3.45 -0.26
CA MET A 64 -4.22 -3.90 0.42
C MET A 64 -4.36 -5.35 0.93
N ALA A 65 -5.52 -5.70 1.48
CA ALA A 65 -5.82 -7.07 1.90
C ALA A 65 -5.81 -8.06 0.72
N ILE A 66 -6.31 -7.67 -0.46
CA ILE A 66 -6.22 -8.51 -1.68
C ILE A 66 -4.77 -8.66 -2.15
N ALA A 67 -3.93 -7.63 -1.98
CA ALA A 67 -2.53 -7.69 -2.38
C ALA A 67 -1.73 -8.70 -1.56
N LEU A 68 -1.99 -8.74 -0.24
CA LEU A 68 -1.34 -9.65 0.71
C LEU A 68 -1.94 -11.07 0.69
N GLY A 69 -3.25 -11.17 0.41
CA GLY A 69 -4.03 -12.39 0.45
C GLY A 69 -5.02 -12.36 1.60
N LYS A 70 -6.31 -12.54 1.29
CA LYS A 70 -7.40 -12.49 2.28
C LYS A 70 -7.65 -13.83 2.97
N THR A 71 -7.19 -14.91 2.36
CA THR A 71 -7.46 -16.29 2.77
C THR A 71 -6.21 -17.12 2.59
N SER A 72 -6.06 -18.22 3.33
CA SER A 72 -4.88 -19.10 3.27
C SER A 72 -4.58 -19.60 1.86
N SER A 73 -5.60 -19.73 1.01
CA SER A 73 -5.45 -20.16 -0.40
C SER A 73 -5.07 -19.03 -1.36
N THR A 74 -5.19 -17.76 -0.95
CA THR A 74 -4.85 -16.58 -1.77
C THR A 74 -3.67 -15.79 -1.22
N GLU A 75 -3.02 -16.30 -0.17
CA GLU A 75 -1.80 -15.73 0.41
C GLU A 75 -0.71 -15.63 -0.65
N TYR A 76 -0.14 -14.44 -0.78
CA TYR A 76 0.98 -14.23 -1.67
C TYR A 76 2.28 -14.82 -1.09
N ALA A 77 2.43 -14.85 0.24
CA ALA A 77 3.52 -15.48 0.96
C ALA A 77 3.00 -16.11 2.26
N ARG A 78 3.65 -17.19 2.73
CA ARG A 78 3.21 -17.96 3.92
C ARG A 78 3.15 -17.06 5.16
N GLY A 79 1.99 -17.00 5.79
CA GLY A 79 1.77 -16.28 7.05
C GLY A 79 1.28 -14.85 6.88
N LEU A 80 0.87 -14.45 5.66
CA LEU A 80 0.31 -13.13 5.39
C LEU A 80 -1.19 -13.01 5.67
N ASN A 81 -1.94 -14.11 5.75
CA ASN A 81 -3.26 -14.08 6.37
C ASN A 81 -3.09 -14.36 7.87
N LYS A 82 -3.16 -13.29 8.64
CA LYS A 82 -3.52 -13.29 10.05
C LYS A 82 -4.43 -12.10 10.30
#